data_AF-A0A838RSY3-F1
#
_entry.id   AF-A0A838RSY3-F1
#
_cell.length_a   1.000
_cell.length_b   1.000
_cell.length_c   1.000
_cell.angle_alpha   90.00
_cell.angle_beta   90.00
_cell.angle_gamma   90.00
#
_symmetry.space_group_name_H-M   'P 1'
#
loop_
_entity.id
_entity.type
_entity.pdbx_description
1 polymer ?
#
loop_
_entity_poly.entity_id
_entity_poly.type
_entity_poly.pdbx_seq_one_letter_code
_entity_poly.pdbx_strand_id
1 'polypeptide(L)'
;MNRRFFLRSGGIALASIGVSLSAPSFLERALLAQTRDRLTGGRRKTLIAIFQRGAVDGLNMVVPHGERAYYDLRPAIAIPTPQPGNAEAALDLDGFFGLHPVLTPLKPLWDAKRLAIVNAVGSPDNTRSHFDAQDYME
;
A
#
# COMPACT_ATOMS: atom_id res chain seq x y z
N MET A 1 1.96 34.15 43.49
CA MET A 1 2.21 32.93 42.68
C MET A 1 2.37 31.75 43.62
N ASN A 2 1.57 30.68 43.51
CA ASN A 2 1.63 29.55 44.45
C ASN A 2 2.61 28.47 43.92
N ARG A 3 3.61 28.06 44.72
CA ARG A 3 4.64 27.06 44.35
C ARG A 3 4.04 25.74 43.85
N ARG A 4 2.93 25.31 44.47
CA ARG A 4 2.19 24.10 44.06
C ARG A 4 1.57 24.26 42.67
N PHE A 5 1.06 25.45 42.37
CA PHE A 5 0.51 25.76 41.06
C PHE A 5 1.61 25.73 39.99
N PHE A 6 2.76 26.35 40.27
CA PHE A 6 3.92 26.38 39.36
C PHE A 6 4.49 24.98 39.07
N LEU A 7 4.72 24.16 40.10
CA LEU A 7 5.23 22.79 39.90
C LEU A 7 4.23 21.89 39.17
N ARG A 8 2.93 22.04 39.45
CA ARG A 8 1.88 21.25 38.79
C ARG A 8 1.72 21.63 37.32
N SER A 9 1.74 22.92 37.00
CA SER A 9 1.65 23.40 35.61
C SER A 9 2.92 23.12 34.81
N GLY A 10 4.11 23.29 35.41
CA GLY A 10 5.38 22.92 34.79
C GLY A 10 5.51 21.42 34.51
N GLY A 11 5.07 20.56 35.45
CA GLY A 11 5.08 19.10 35.26
C GLY A 11 4.15 18.64 34.13
N ILE A 12 2.96 19.24 34.00
CA ILE A 12 2.05 18.95 32.90
C ILE A 12 2.66 19.38 31.56
N ALA A 13 3.28 20.56 31.49
CA ALA A 13 3.92 21.06 30.27
C ALA A 13 5.10 20.19 29.81
N LEU A 14 5.94 19.70 30.73
CA LEU A 14 7.04 18.80 30.40
C LEU A 14 6.56 17.41 29.96
N ALA A 15 5.50 16.89 30.61
CA ALA A 15 4.90 15.63 30.22
C ALA A 15 4.27 15.69 28.82
N SER A 16 3.58 16.78 28.48
CA SER A 16 3.01 16.95 27.15
C SER A 16 4.08 17.11 26.07
N ILE A 17 5.16 17.85 26.33
CA ILE A 17 6.31 17.93 25.39
C ILE A 17 7.00 16.57 25.23
N GLY A 18 7.21 15.83 26.33
CA GLY A 18 7.81 14.50 26.31
C GLY A 18 7.00 13.53 25.46
N VAL A 19 5.67 13.52 25.63
CA VAL A 19 4.76 12.73 24.79
C VAL A 19 4.80 13.18 23.33
N SER A 20 4.85 14.48 23.04
CA SER A 20 4.96 14.97 21.65
C SER A 20 6.30 14.65 20.97
N LEU A 21 7.40 14.51 21.72
CA LEU A 21 8.71 14.19 21.14
C LEU A 21 9.01 12.69 21.05
N SER A 22 8.30 11.87 21.83
CA SER A 22 8.52 10.41 21.92
C SER A 22 7.33 9.58 21.43
N ALA A 23 6.24 10.24 20.99
CA ALA A 23 5.11 9.55 20.41
C ALA A 23 5.55 8.78 19.17
N PRO A 24 5.12 7.52 19.02
CA PRO A 24 5.28 6.82 17.76
C PRO A 24 4.64 7.62 16.63
N SER A 25 5.32 7.70 15.48
CA SER A 25 4.86 8.51 14.34
C SER A 25 3.47 8.13 13.79
N PHE A 26 2.92 6.96 14.13
CA PHE A 26 1.55 6.59 13.79
C PHE A 26 0.52 7.34 14.64
N LEU A 27 0.84 7.62 15.91
CA LEU A 27 -0.04 8.31 16.86
C LEU A 27 -0.17 9.79 16.47
N GLU A 28 0.95 10.42 16.09
CA GLU A 28 0.97 11.79 15.57
C GLU A 28 0.15 11.90 14.28
N ARG A 29 0.31 10.95 13.34
CA ARG A 29 -0.47 10.90 12.10
C ARG A 29 -1.97 10.74 12.38
N ALA A 30 -2.35 9.90 13.34
CA ALA A 30 -3.74 9.71 13.73
C ALA A 30 -4.34 10.99 14.34
N LEU A 31 -3.62 11.64 15.24
CA LEU A 31 -4.05 12.91 15.85
C LEU A 31 -4.21 14.01 14.80
N LEU A 32 -3.21 14.22 13.94
CA LEU A 32 -3.27 15.23 12.87
C LEU A 32 -4.39 14.97 11.85
N ALA A 33 -4.67 13.70 11.55
CA ALA A 33 -5.80 13.33 10.71
C ALA A 33 -7.14 13.70 11.36
N GLN A 34 -7.26 13.50 12.68
CA GLN A 34 -8.45 13.84 13.45
C GLN A 34 -8.64 15.37 13.59
N THR A 35 -7.56 16.13 13.76
CA THR A 35 -7.63 17.61 13.83
C THR A 35 -8.00 18.22 12.49
N ARG A 36 -7.48 17.68 11.37
CA ARG A 36 -7.86 18.11 10.02
C ARG A 36 -9.35 17.90 9.75
N ASP A 37 -9.92 16.76 10.12
CA ASP A 37 -11.35 16.49 9.96
C ASP A 37 -12.21 17.50 10.73
N ARG A 38 -11.81 17.86 11.96
CA ARG A 38 -12.52 18.85 12.77
C ARG A 38 -12.44 20.28 12.23
N LEU A 39 -11.31 20.67 11.65
CA LEU A 39 -11.07 22.05 11.19
C LEU A 39 -11.65 22.35 9.81
N THR A 40 -11.74 21.36 8.92
CA THR A 40 -12.24 21.56 7.54
C THR A 40 -13.68 21.08 7.33
N GLY A 41 -14.37 20.66 8.39
CA GLY A 41 -15.70 20.04 8.29
C GLY A 41 -15.67 18.63 7.70
N GLY A 42 -14.48 18.03 7.59
CA GLY A 42 -14.23 16.71 7.04
C GLY A 42 -14.38 16.67 5.52
N ARG A 43 -13.27 16.41 4.81
CA ARG A 43 -13.37 16.08 3.38
C ARG A 43 -13.98 14.68 3.27
N ARG A 44 -15.14 14.53 2.62
CA ARG A 44 -15.72 13.21 2.34
C ARG A 44 -14.63 12.32 1.72
N LYS A 45 -14.29 11.24 2.42
CA LYS A 45 -13.33 10.25 1.93
C LYS A 45 -14.02 9.44 0.84
N THR A 46 -13.59 9.62 -0.40
CA THR A 46 -14.09 8.83 -1.52
C THR A 46 -13.18 7.62 -1.69
N LEU A 47 -13.77 6.42 -1.59
CA LEU A 47 -13.14 5.18 -2.02
C LEU A 47 -13.56 4.92 -3.47
N ILE A 48 -12.57 4.66 -4.33
CA ILE A 48 -12.82 4.20 -5.70
C ILE A 48 -12.34 2.76 -5.77
N ALA A 49 -13.27 1.84 -6.01
CA ALA A 49 -12.98 0.43 -6.26
C ALA A 49 -13.05 0.17 -7.77
N ILE A 50 -11.97 -0.38 -8.33
CA ILE A 50 -11.90 -0.72 -9.76
C ILE A 50 -11.83 -2.25 -9.85
N PHE A 51 -12.90 -2.85 -10.38
CA PHE A 51 -12.97 -4.29 -10.61
C PHE A 51 -12.49 -4.62 -12.03
N GLN A 52 -11.35 -5.31 -12.13
CA GLN A 52 -10.78 -5.75 -13.40
C GLN A 52 -11.43 -7.06 -13.84
N ARG A 53 -12.57 -6.97 -14.52
CA ARG A 53 -13.25 -8.12 -15.11
C ARG A 53 -12.43 -8.70 -16.27
N GLY A 54 -12.54 -10.01 -16.51
CA GLY A 54 -11.88 -10.68 -17.65
C GLY A 54 -10.57 -11.39 -17.31
N ALA A 55 -10.45 -11.95 -16.10
CA ALA A 55 -9.34 -12.80 -15.67
C ALA A 55 -7.97 -12.11 -15.76
N VAL A 56 -7.79 -11.04 -15.00
CA VAL A 56 -6.50 -10.37 -14.91
C VAL A 56 -5.43 -11.31 -14.36
N ASP A 57 -4.30 -11.37 -15.04
CA ASP A 57 -3.17 -12.18 -14.62
C ASP A 57 -2.31 -11.44 -13.59
N GLY A 58 -2.61 -11.65 -12.30
CA GLY A 58 -1.89 -11.00 -11.20
C GLY A 58 -0.38 -11.27 -11.19
N LEU A 59 0.05 -12.46 -11.63
CA LEU A 59 1.47 -12.84 -11.69
C LEU A 59 2.22 -12.14 -12.82
N ASN A 60 1.53 -11.65 -13.86
CA ASN A 60 2.14 -10.81 -14.88
C ASN A 60 1.98 -9.32 -14.60
N MET A 61 1.01 -8.90 -13.77
CA MET A 61 0.95 -7.51 -13.28
C MET A 61 2.06 -7.21 -12.27
N VAL A 62 2.25 -8.12 -11.31
CA VAL A 62 3.25 -8.05 -10.25
C VAL A 62 4.10 -9.31 -10.34
N VAL A 63 5.15 -9.20 -11.15
CA VAL A 63 6.03 -10.29 -11.56
C VAL A 63 6.97 -10.67 -10.42
N PRO A 64 6.92 -11.90 -9.87
CA PRO A 64 7.91 -12.39 -8.92
C PRO A 64 9.19 -12.82 -9.66
N HIS A 65 9.93 -11.85 -10.22
CA HIS A 65 11.10 -12.12 -11.08
C HIS A 65 12.26 -12.81 -10.33
N GLY A 66 12.28 -12.71 -9.00
CA GLY A 66 13.21 -13.48 -8.14
C GLY A 66 12.84 -14.95 -7.97
N GLU A 67 11.65 -15.38 -8.40
CA GLU A 67 11.16 -16.76 -8.27
C GLU A 67 11.38 -17.55 -9.57
N ARG A 68 12.21 -18.58 -9.51
CA ARG A 68 12.48 -19.43 -10.68
C ARG A 68 11.23 -20.19 -11.12
N ALA A 69 10.39 -20.64 -10.19
CA ALA A 69 9.19 -21.40 -10.51
C ALA A 69 8.23 -20.62 -11.41
N TYR A 70 8.21 -19.29 -11.34
CA TYR A 70 7.41 -18.45 -12.23
C TYR A 70 7.79 -18.66 -13.70
N TYR A 71 9.09 -18.67 -14.02
CA TYR A 71 9.60 -18.88 -15.37
C TYR A 71 9.40 -20.31 -15.85
N ASP A 72 9.68 -21.30 -14.98
CA ASP A 72 9.53 -22.72 -15.30
C ASP A 72 8.06 -23.09 -15.59
N LEU A 73 7.11 -22.48 -14.86
CA LEU A 73 5.67 -22.73 -15.03
C LEU A 73 5.01 -21.89 -16.13
N ARG A 74 5.68 -20.84 -16.63
CA ARG A 74 5.11 -19.87 -17.60
C ARG A 74 6.01 -19.59 -18.81
N PRO A 75 6.58 -20.61 -19.47
CA PRO A 75 7.62 -20.41 -20.49
C PRO A 75 7.16 -19.56 -21.68
N ALA A 76 5.86 -19.52 -22.00
CA ALA A 76 5.33 -18.79 -23.14
C ALA A 76 4.91 -17.34 -22.82
N ILE A 77 4.70 -17.00 -21.55
CA ILE A 77 4.07 -15.73 -21.15
C ILE A 77 4.80 -15.01 -20.01
N ALA A 78 5.91 -15.58 -19.51
CA ALA A 78 6.68 -14.96 -18.45
C ALA A 78 7.28 -13.63 -18.91
N ILE A 79 7.19 -12.63 -18.04
CA ILE A 79 7.83 -11.33 -18.27
C ILE A 79 9.33 -11.46 -17.95
N PRO A 80 10.23 -11.03 -18.85
CA PRO A 80 11.68 -11.09 -18.64
C PRO A 80 12.11 -10.43 -17.32
N THR A 81 13.16 -10.96 -16.72
CA THR A 81 13.77 -10.38 -15.51
C THR A 81 14.22 -8.94 -15.76
N PRO A 82 14.20 -8.05 -14.74
CA PRO A 82 14.62 -6.67 -14.88
C PRO A 82 16.03 -6.56 -15.48
N GLN A 83 16.13 -5.87 -16.61
CA GLN A 83 17.40 -5.67 -17.31
C GLN A 83 17.49 -4.24 -17.86
N PRO A 84 18.56 -3.49 -17.57
CA PRO A 84 18.76 -2.16 -18.15
C PRO A 84 18.71 -2.19 -19.68
N GLY A 85 17.90 -1.30 -20.28
CA GLY A 85 17.75 -1.19 -21.73
C GLY A 85 16.76 -2.16 -22.36
N ASN A 86 16.15 -3.08 -21.60
CA ASN A 86 15.08 -3.94 -22.08
C ASN A 86 13.72 -3.34 -21.70
N ALA A 87 13.00 -2.78 -22.67
CA ALA A 87 11.67 -2.19 -22.46
C ALA A 87 10.58 -3.23 -22.17
N GLU A 88 10.82 -4.50 -22.49
CA GLU A 88 9.89 -5.60 -22.27
C GLU A 88 10.11 -6.31 -20.92
N ALA A 89 11.18 -5.95 -20.20
CA ALA A 89 11.50 -6.53 -18.90
C ALA A 89 10.63 -5.95 -17.77
N ALA A 90 10.43 -6.73 -16.72
CA ALA A 90 9.77 -6.28 -15.51
C ALA A 90 10.49 -5.06 -14.91
N LEU A 91 9.71 -4.12 -14.39
CA LEU A 91 10.22 -2.94 -13.68
C LEU A 91 10.45 -3.32 -12.23
N ASP A 92 11.71 -3.42 -11.82
CA ASP A 92 12.04 -3.83 -10.45
C ASP A 92 11.43 -2.91 -9.39
N LEU A 93 10.84 -3.52 -8.36
CA LEU A 93 10.23 -2.83 -7.22
C LEU A 93 11.06 -2.92 -5.95
N ASP A 94 11.62 -4.09 -5.67
CA ASP A 94 12.30 -4.40 -4.41
C ASP A 94 13.42 -5.46 -4.52
N GLY A 95 13.81 -5.85 -5.74
CA GLY A 95 14.80 -6.90 -6.00
C GLY A 95 14.22 -8.31 -6.08
N PHE A 96 12.91 -8.50 -5.82
CA PHE A 96 12.22 -9.79 -5.96
C PHE A 96 10.96 -9.69 -6.82
N PHE A 97 10.18 -8.64 -6.63
CA PHE A 97 9.00 -8.32 -7.41
C PHE A 97 9.26 -7.20 -8.41
N GLY A 98 8.50 -7.20 -9.50
CA GLY A 98 8.53 -6.17 -10.52
C GLY A 98 7.14 -5.89 -11.08
N LEU A 99 6.93 -4.69 -11.64
CA LEU A 99 5.72 -4.40 -12.39
C LEU A 99 5.87 -4.85 -13.84
N HIS A 100 4.75 -5.24 -14.46
CA HIS A 100 4.70 -5.32 -15.93
C HIS A 100 5.18 -4.01 -16.55
N PRO A 101 5.97 -4.01 -17.66
CA PRO A 101 6.40 -2.78 -18.32
C PRO A 101 5.27 -1.82 -18.69
N VAL A 102 4.09 -2.31 -19.09
CA VAL A 102 2.92 -1.48 -19.43
C VAL A 102 2.39 -0.72 -18.20
N LEU A 103 2.69 -1.20 -16.99
CA LEU A 103 2.34 -0.55 -15.72
C LEU A 103 3.40 0.48 -15.27
N THR A 104 4.33 0.89 -16.13
CA THR A 104 5.28 2.00 -15.89
C THR A 104 4.64 3.22 -15.20
N PRO A 105 3.43 3.68 -15.58
CA PRO A 105 2.80 4.83 -14.91
C PRO A 105 2.56 4.66 -13.41
N LEU A 106 2.54 3.42 -12.88
CA LEU A 106 2.38 3.15 -11.46
C LEU A 106 3.70 3.19 -10.68
N LYS A 107 4.85 3.04 -11.34
CA LYS A 107 6.17 3.01 -10.71
C LYS A 107 6.48 4.28 -9.89
N PRO A 108 6.17 5.51 -10.34
CA PRO A 108 6.34 6.70 -9.51
C PRO A 108 5.50 6.70 -8.23
N LEU A 109 4.32 6.06 -8.24
CA LEU A 109 3.48 5.95 -7.04
C LEU A 109 4.08 4.95 -6.05
N TRP A 110 4.65 3.86 -6.54
CA TRP A 110 5.41 2.92 -5.72
C TRP A 110 6.62 3.59 -5.08
N ASP A 111 7.46 4.24 -5.88
CA ASP A 111 8.69 4.91 -5.43
C ASP A 111 8.38 6.01 -4.39
N ALA A 112 7.25 6.71 -4.56
CA ALA A 112 6.76 7.71 -3.61
C ALA A 112 6.07 7.12 -2.37
N LYS A 113 6.01 5.79 -2.21
CA LYS A 113 5.30 5.08 -1.13
C LYS A 113 3.81 5.44 -1.05
N ARG A 114 3.19 5.65 -2.21
CA ARG A 114 1.76 5.98 -2.39
C ARG A 114 0.95 4.86 -3.06
N LEU A 115 1.60 3.77 -3.43
CA LEU A 115 1.00 2.53 -3.91
C LEU A 115 1.42 1.39 -2.98
N ALA A 116 0.48 0.53 -2.61
CA ALA A 116 0.74 -0.72 -1.91
C ALA A 116 0.17 -1.86 -2.75
N ILE A 117 0.93 -2.94 -2.83
CA ILE A 117 0.53 -4.17 -3.52
C ILE A 117 0.41 -5.24 -2.45
N VAL A 118 -0.72 -5.95 -2.44
CA VAL A 118 -0.98 -7.04 -1.50
C VAL A 118 -1.15 -8.31 -2.33
N ASN A 119 -0.17 -9.20 -2.24
CA ASN A 119 -0.17 -10.48 -2.94
C ASN A 119 -0.81 -11.58 -2.07
N ALA A 120 -1.13 -12.72 -2.70
CA ALA A 120 -1.72 -13.88 -2.02
C ALA A 120 -3.03 -13.57 -1.27
N VAL A 121 -3.85 -12.69 -1.86
CA VAL A 121 -5.21 -12.38 -1.38
C VAL A 121 -6.23 -13.18 -2.18
N GLY A 122 -7.32 -13.58 -1.54
CA GLY A 122 -8.40 -14.34 -2.16
C GLY A 122 -9.65 -14.39 -1.29
N SER A 123 -10.77 -14.77 -1.90
CA SER A 123 -12.03 -15.03 -1.19
C SER A 123 -11.88 -16.30 -0.33
N PRO A 124 -12.53 -16.38 0.85
CA PRO A 124 -12.68 -17.65 1.57
C PRO A 124 -13.58 -18.65 0.82
N ASP A 125 -14.36 -18.19 -0.17
CA ASP A 125 -15.12 -19.06 -1.05
C ASP A 125 -14.20 -19.68 -2.11
N ASN A 126 -14.26 -21.02 -2.22
CA ASN A 126 -13.46 -21.82 -3.15
C ASN A 126 -14.17 -22.07 -4.49
N THR A 127 -15.24 -21.34 -4.81
CA THR A 127 -15.93 -21.44 -6.09
C THR A 127 -14.95 -21.23 -7.23
N ARG A 128 -15.07 -22.07 -8.26
CA ARG A 128 -14.31 -21.96 -9.51
C ARG A 128 -15.10 -21.26 -10.61
N SER A 129 -16.31 -20.80 -10.30
CA SER A 129 -17.15 -20.02 -11.20
C SER A 129 -16.74 -18.56 -11.16
N HIS A 130 -16.37 -18.00 -12.32
CA HIS A 130 -16.11 -16.57 -12.43
C HIS A 130 -17.34 -15.72 -12.11
N PHE A 131 -18.56 -16.23 -12.39
CA PHE A 131 -19.81 -15.54 -12.11
C PHE A 131 -20.10 -15.50 -10.62
N ASP A 132 -20.06 -16.66 -9.95
CA ASP A 132 -20.34 -16.73 -8.51
C ASP A 132 -19.30 -15.94 -7.71
N ALA A 133 -18.01 -16.05 -8.07
CA ALA A 133 -16.95 -15.28 -7.44
C ALA A 133 -17.14 -13.76 -7.59
N GLN A 134 -17.72 -13.32 -8.70
CA GLN A 134 -18.04 -11.92 -8.94
C GLN A 134 -19.22 -11.48 -8.05
N ASP A 135 -20.29 -12.27 -7.99
CA ASP A 135 -21.47 -11.99 -7.15
C ASP A 135 -21.14 -11.91 -5.65
N TYR A 136 -20.09 -12.61 -5.18
CA TYR A 136 -19.62 -12.50 -3.80
C TYR A 136 -18.77 -11.25 -3.52
N MET A 137 -18.16 -10.64 -4.54
CA MET A 137 -17.19 -9.53 -4.37
C MET A 137 -17.75 -8.16 -4.76
N GLU A 138 -18.78 -8.11 -5.62
CA GLU A 138 -19.49 -6.88 -6.04
C GLU A 138 -20.74 -6.62 -5.19
#